data_AF-A0A9W9RDJ5-F1
#
_entry.id   AF-A0A9W9RDJ5-F1
#
_cell.length_a   1.000
_cell.length_b   1.000
_cell.length_c   1.000
_cell.angle_alpha   90.00
_cell.angle_beta   90.00
_cell.angle_gamma   90.00
#
_symmetry.space_group_name_H-M   'P 1'
#
loop_
_entity.id
_entity.type
_entity.pdbx_description
1 polymer ?
#
loop_
_entity_poly.entity_id
_entity_poly.type
_entity_poly.pdbx_seq_one_letter_code
_entity_poly.pdbx_strand_id
1 'polypeptide(L)'
;MNEATFLAMTRTEGFTVSISTDRTSSLLAQMVLLNRILSEINDFNTKAATTTLTEEYITATISTLSTDLSTWLKNLPAHMHDTPSNLQAYASQGQGHLFVTLYLGYYNYGQMLFYRFLHEDIRGYTPRTHFYAQQCKKHAVRLCEMIYRSEEVPGCAVLYNMVGHVLVIASTVQIHTLLFGDGESVVRARARLERNFVILTKLRALWPTLDVCMERLQAFHRACRSSVDTSFCMDGWMVRFLVEFANPVRDKDGGGGVEVPWALEEIGIC
;
A
#
# COMPACT_ATOMS: atom_id res chain seq x y z
N MET A 1 24.57 5.36 13.23
CA MET A 1 25.19 5.13 11.91
C MET A 1 24.08 5.26 10.89
N ASN A 2 24.21 6.16 9.91
CA ASN A 2 23.23 6.29 8.83
C ASN A 2 23.65 5.43 7.62
N GLU A 3 22.74 5.25 6.68
CA GLU A 3 22.88 4.34 5.54
C GLU A 3 23.98 4.80 4.59
N ALA A 4 24.16 6.11 4.42
CA ALA A 4 25.21 6.71 3.60
C ALA A 4 26.60 6.34 4.11
N THR A 5 26.79 6.44 5.43
CA THR A 5 28.04 6.06 6.08
C THR A 5 28.34 4.58 5.92
N PHE A 6 27.34 3.70 6.04
CA PHE A 6 27.53 2.27 5.87
C PHE A 6 27.89 1.90 4.42
N LEU A 7 27.20 2.48 3.43
CA LEU A 7 27.43 2.20 2.00
C LEU A 7 28.82 2.67 1.51
N ALA A 8 29.38 3.70 2.15
CA ALA A 8 30.71 4.21 1.80
C ALA A 8 31.86 3.40 2.42
N MET A 9 31.60 2.47 3.34
CA MET A 9 32.66 1.71 4.02
C MET A 9 33.37 0.75 3.07
N THR A 10 34.69 0.89 2.96
CA THR A 10 35.55 -0.07 2.26
C THR A 10 36.32 -0.96 3.25
N ARG A 11 36.60 -2.21 2.87
CA ARG A 11 37.31 -3.19 3.71
C ARG A 11 38.69 -2.71 4.16
N THR A 12 39.26 -1.74 3.44
CA THR A 12 40.59 -1.17 3.64
C THR A 12 40.67 -0.08 4.71
N GLU A 13 39.56 0.58 5.08
CA GLU A 13 39.57 1.77 5.94
C GLU A 13 39.39 1.46 7.45
N GLY A 14 39.10 0.20 7.80
CA GLY A 14 38.84 -0.20 9.19
C GLY A 14 37.56 0.44 9.78
N PHE A 15 37.19 0.02 10.99
CA PHE A 15 35.99 0.52 11.70
C PHE A 15 36.24 1.85 12.44
N THR A 16 36.94 2.81 11.83
CA THR A 16 37.29 4.10 12.47
C THR A 16 36.20 5.17 12.32
N VAL A 17 35.01 4.79 11.85
CA VAL A 17 33.93 5.75 11.57
C VAL A 17 33.15 6.10 12.84
N SER A 18 33.12 7.39 13.18
CA SER A 18 32.30 7.93 14.28
C SER A 18 30.82 7.62 14.04
N ILE A 19 30.24 6.81 14.91
CA ILE A 19 28.84 6.42 14.84
C ILE A 19 27.99 7.63 15.23
N SER A 20 27.38 8.31 14.25
CA SER A 20 26.32 9.27 14.53
C SER A 20 25.22 8.61 15.35
N THR A 21 24.89 9.19 16.50
CA THR A 21 23.82 8.76 17.41
C THR A 21 22.45 9.28 16.98
N ASP A 22 22.39 10.17 15.98
CA ASP A 22 21.14 10.68 15.45
C ASP A 22 20.44 9.60 14.61
N ARG A 23 19.56 8.85 15.27
CA ARG A 23 18.71 7.83 14.66
C ARG A 23 17.52 8.45 13.92
N THR A 24 17.20 9.72 14.15
CA THR A 24 16.02 10.35 13.53
C THR A 24 16.24 10.66 12.05
N SER A 25 17.50 10.79 11.64
CA SER A 25 17.92 11.00 10.25
C SER A 25 18.29 9.70 9.48
N SER A 26 17.97 8.51 10.00
CA SER A 26 18.19 7.22 9.31
C SER A 26 16.88 6.68 8.73
N LEU A 27 16.88 6.34 7.43
CA LEU A 27 15.70 5.79 6.75
C LEU A 27 15.27 4.46 7.38
N LEU A 28 16.22 3.59 7.72
CA LEU A 28 15.95 2.30 8.36
C LEU A 28 15.38 2.47 9.78
N ALA A 29 15.90 3.42 10.55
CA ALA A 29 15.34 3.72 11.86
C ALA A 29 13.89 4.21 11.75
N GLN A 30 13.60 5.04 10.74
CA GLN A 30 12.23 5.48 10.45
C GLN A 30 11.32 4.33 10.00
N MET A 31 11.82 3.38 9.19
CA MET A 31 11.08 2.16 8.84
C MET A 31 10.71 1.33 10.07
N VAL A 32 11.63 1.21 11.06
CA VAL A 32 11.36 0.48 12.31
C VAL A 32 10.26 1.15 13.12
N LEU A 33 10.29 2.49 13.22
CA LEU A 33 9.24 3.24 13.91
C LEU A 33 7.89 3.08 13.21
N LEU A 34 7.88 3.18 11.89
CA LEU A 34 6.67 3.02 11.07
C LEU A 34 6.10 1.58 11.17
N ASN A 35 6.96 0.56 11.27
CA ASN A 35 6.54 -0.83 11.45
C ASN A 35 5.82 -1.09 12.78
N ARG A 36 6.10 -0.31 13.83
CA ARG A 36 5.34 -0.41 15.09
C ARG A 36 3.88 -0.02 14.87
N ILE A 37 3.65 1.07 14.14
CA ILE A 37 2.30 1.53 13.77
C ILE A 37 1.59 0.46 12.91
N LEU A 38 2.29 -0.17 11.96
CA LEU A 38 1.72 -1.30 11.20
C LEU A 38 1.27 -2.43 12.10
N SER A 39 2.07 -2.81 13.10
CA SER A 39 1.70 -3.90 14.02
C SER A 39 0.37 -3.61 14.70
N GLU A 40 0.18 -2.38 15.19
CA GLU A 40 -1.06 -1.95 15.84
C GLU A 40 -2.24 -1.91 14.87
N ILE A 41 -2.03 -1.46 13.63
CA ILE A 41 -3.06 -1.50 12.56
C ILE A 41 -3.48 -2.94 12.27
N ASN A 42 -2.53 -3.87 12.14
CA ASN A 42 -2.81 -5.27 11.86
C ASN A 42 -3.55 -5.94 13.02
N ASP A 43 -3.17 -5.65 14.27
CA ASP A 43 -3.86 -6.14 15.46
C ASP A 43 -5.30 -5.63 15.50
N PHE A 44 -5.51 -4.33 15.21
CA PHE A 44 -6.84 -3.75 15.13
C PHE A 44 -7.69 -4.40 14.04
N ASN A 45 -7.17 -4.52 12.82
CA ASN A 45 -7.88 -5.12 11.70
C ASN A 45 -8.24 -6.59 11.98
N THR A 46 -7.32 -7.35 12.58
CA THR A 46 -7.55 -8.75 12.97
C THR A 46 -8.63 -8.86 14.05
N LYS A 47 -8.61 -8.00 15.07
CA LYS A 47 -9.65 -7.97 16.11
C LYS A 47 -11.01 -7.59 15.53
N ALA A 48 -11.05 -6.58 14.66
CA ALA A 48 -12.28 -6.13 14.02
C ALA A 48 -12.90 -7.20 13.10
N ALA A 49 -12.07 -8.10 12.56
CA ALA A 49 -12.51 -9.22 11.74
C ALA A 49 -13.12 -10.38 12.54
N THR A 50 -12.61 -10.60 13.75
CA THR A 50 -12.86 -11.81 14.54
C THR A 50 -13.85 -11.59 15.68
N THR A 51 -14.02 -10.34 16.10
CA THR A 51 -14.86 -9.96 17.24
C THR A 51 -15.74 -8.77 16.90
N THR A 52 -16.93 -8.71 17.50
CA THR A 52 -17.78 -7.52 17.39
C THR A 52 -17.23 -6.44 18.31
N LEU A 53 -16.61 -5.43 17.72
CA LEU A 53 -16.10 -4.26 18.43
C LEU A 53 -17.19 -3.20 18.56
N THR A 54 -17.16 -2.42 19.65
CA THR A 54 -18.05 -1.27 19.80
C THR A 54 -17.65 -0.15 18.86
N GLU A 55 -18.62 0.64 18.39
CA GLU A 55 -18.35 1.80 17.51
C GLU A 55 -17.43 2.83 18.20
N GLU A 56 -17.57 3.00 19.52
CA GLU A 56 -16.71 3.86 20.33
C GLU A 56 -15.25 3.41 20.28
N TYR A 57 -14.99 2.10 20.45
CA TYR A 57 -13.64 1.55 20.36
C TYR A 57 -13.05 1.73 18.97
N ILE A 58 -13.82 1.40 17.92
CA ILE A 58 -13.40 1.57 16.52
C ILE A 58 -13.01 3.03 16.26
N THR A 59 -13.87 3.97 16.65
CA THR A 59 -13.64 5.40 16.41
C THR A 59 -12.42 5.91 17.16
N ALA A 60 -12.26 5.55 18.43
CA ALA A 60 -11.11 5.93 19.23
C ALA A 60 -9.79 5.37 18.65
N THR A 61 -9.75 4.06 18.35
CA THR A 61 -8.56 3.42 17.81
C THR A 61 -8.15 3.98 16.45
N ILE A 62 -9.11 4.21 15.54
CA ILE A 62 -8.81 4.80 14.22
C ILE A 62 -8.29 6.23 14.36
N SER A 63 -8.87 7.02 15.26
CA SER A 63 -8.40 8.39 15.53
C SER A 63 -6.97 8.40 16.07
N THR A 64 -6.63 7.49 16.99
CA THR A 64 -5.28 7.35 17.53
C THR A 64 -4.29 6.95 16.43
N LEU A 65 -4.54 5.85 15.72
CA LEU A 65 -3.63 5.35 14.68
C LEU A 65 -3.48 6.34 13.51
N SER A 66 -4.55 7.05 13.14
CA SER A 66 -4.48 8.14 12.15
C SER A 66 -3.60 9.28 12.64
N THR A 67 -3.69 9.62 13.93
CA THR A 67 -2.85 10.65 14.54
C THR A 67 -1.40 10.23 14.57
N ASP A 68 -1.10 8.97 14.90
CA ASP A 68 0.25 8.43 14.95
C ASP A 68 0.92 8.44 13.57
N LEU A 69 0.21 8.00 12.52
CA LEU A 69 0.70 8.09 11.13
C LEU A 69 0.99 9.55 10.73
N SER A 70 0.10 10.48 11.08
CA SER A 70 0.28 11.89 10.74
C SER A 70 1.42 12.54 11.52
N THR A 71 1.60 12.14 12.77
CA THR A 71 2.64 12.65 13.67
C THR A 71 4.00 12.12 13.24
N TRP A 72 4.09 10.85 12.89
CA TRP A 72 5.29 10.26 12.30
C TRP A 72 5.72 11.04 11.06
N LEU A 73 4.81 11.29 10.11
CA LEU A 73 5.12 12.04 8.88
C LEU A 73 5.57 13.48 9.18
N LYS A 74 4.92 14.17 10.13
CA LYS A 74 5.25 15.56 10.51
C LYS A 74 6.61 15.67 11.21
N ASN A 75 7.03 14.65 11.93
CA ASN A 75 8.28 14.64 12.68
C ASN A 75 9.48 14.21 11.82
N LEU A 76 9.27 13.83 10.56
CA LEU A 76 10.37 13.55 9.65
C LEU A 76 11.17 14.83 9.36
N PRO A 77 12.50 14.73 9.24
CA PRO A 77 13.32 15.83 8.72
C PRO A 77 12.87 16.25 7.31
N ALA A 78 13.02 17.54 6.98
CA ALA A 78 12.64 18.11 5.67
C ALA A 78 13.17 17.31 4.47
N HIS A 79 14.41 16.82 4.56
CA HIS A 79 15.08 16.06 3.50
C HIS A 79 14.52 14.63 3.32
N MET A 80 13.74 14.12 4.28
CA MET A 80 13.09 12.80 4.21
C MET A 80 11.67 12.84 3.65
N HIS A 81 11.06 14.01 3.46
CA HIS A 81 9.70 14.10 2.93
C HIS A 81 9.60 13.61 1.48
N ASP A 82 8.47 12.99 1.11
CA ASP A 82 8.15 12.61 -0.27
C ASP A 82 8.06 13.86 -1.16
N THR A 83 9.18 14.20 -1.79
CA THR A 83 9.30 15.22 -2.82
C THR A 83 10.17 14.70 -3.96
N PRO A 84 9.98 15.15 -5.21
CA PRO A 84 10.84 14.77 -6.32
C PRO A 84 12.32 15.06 -6.08
N SER A 85 12.63 16.21 -5.46
CA SER A 85 14.00 16.62 -5.16
C SER A 85 14.66 15.69 -4.13
N ASN A 86 13.94 15.31 -3.08
CA ASN A 86 14.47 14.40 -2.07
C ASN A 86 14.69 12.99 -2.65
N LEU A 87 13.75 12.50 -3.48
CA LEU A 87 13.92 11.21 -4.17
C LEU A 87 15.19 11.20 -5.01
N GLN A 88 15.44 12.25 -5.81
CA GLN A 88 16.66 12.38 -6.61
C GLN A 88 17.91 12.48 -5.74
N ALA A 89 17.86 13.21 -4.63
CA ALA A 89 18.98 13.33 -3.70
C ALA A 89 19.33 12.00 -3.04
N TYR A 90 18.35 11.17 -2.68
CA TYR A 90 18.60 9.82 -2.18
C TYR A 90 19.06 8.86 -3.29
N ALA A 91 18.53 9.01 -4.51
CA ALA A 91 18.95 8.22 -5.67
C ALA A 91 20.44 8.43 -5.98
N SER A 92 20.92 9.68 -5.98
CA SER A 92 22.33 10.00 -6.25
C SER A 92 23.29 9.47 -5.17
N GLN A 93 22.76 9.15 -3.98
CA GLN A 93 23.49 8.53 -2.87
C GLN A 93 23.34 6.99 -2.82
N GLY A 94 22.73 6.38 -3.84
CA GLY A 94 22.49 4.93 -3.89
C GLY A 94 21.38 4.43 -2.95
N GLN A 95 20.59 5.33 -2.36
CA GLN A 95 19.56 5.03 -1.35
C GLN A 95 18.13 5.26 -1.88
N GLY A 96 17.97 5.52 -3.17
CA GLY A 96 16.66 5.76 -3.79
C GLY A 96 15.66 4.65 -3.49
N HIS A 97 16.07 3.39 -3.62
CA HIS A 97 15.22 2.23 -3.30
C HIS A 97 14.76 2.18 -1.83
N LEU A 98 15.61 2.56 -0.86
CA LEU A 98 15.23 2.62 0.55
C LEU A 98 14.20 3.73 0.80
N PHE A 99 14.42 4.90 0.19
CA PHE A 99 13.48 6.01 0.29
C PHE A 99 12.09 5.62 -0.26
N VAL A 100 12.05 4.99 -1.45
CA VAL A 100 10.81 4.47 -2.03
C VAL A 100 10.15 3.46 -1.10
N THR A 101 10.92 2.48 -0.60
CA THR A 101 10.43 1.43 0.31
C THR A 101 9.75 2.02 1.55
N LEU A 102 10.34 3.06 2.16
CA LEU A 102 9.77 3.71 3.34
C LEU A 102 8.36 4.26 3.05
N TYR A 103 8.22 4.95 1.91
CA TYR A 103 6.95 5.56 1.52
C TYR A 103 5.93 4.55 1.01
N LEU A 104 6.35 3.47 0.37
CA LEU A 104 5.44 2.36 0.05
C LEU A 104 4.84 1.77 1.32
N GLY A 105 5.65 1.60 2.38
CA GLY A 105 5.16 1.23 3.70
C GLY A 105 4.12 2.23 4.21
N TYR A 106 4.48 3.52 4.27
CA TYR A 106 3.59 4.57 4.78
C TYR A 106 2.24 4.62 4.06
N TYR A 107 2.24 4.59 2.73
CA TYR A 107 1.00 4.64 1.95
C TYR A 107 0.19 3.34 2.04
N ASN A 108 0.86 2.19 2.14
CA ASN A 108 0.17 0.92 2.35
C ASN A 108 -0.50 0.88 3.73
N TYR A 109 0.16 1.38 4.77
CA TYR A 109 -0.37 1.32 6.15
C TYR A 109 -1.60 2.22 6.30
N GLY A 110 -1.58 3.40 5.67
CA GLY A 110 -2.76 4.26 5.56
C GLY A 110 -3.93 3.58 4.82
N GLN A 111 -3.65 2.84 3.74
CA GLN A 111 -4.70 2.06 3.07
C GLN A 111 -5.29 1.01 4.01
N MET A 112 -4.47 0.22 4.71
CA MET A 112 -4.94 -0.82 5.64
C MET A 112 -5.78 -0.26 6.78
N LEU A 113 -5.43 0.91 7.31
CA LEU A 113 -6.19 1.54 8.41
C LEU A 113 -7.56 2.03 7.95
N PHE A 114 -7.63 2.62 6.75
CA PHE A 114 -8.83 3.30 6.27
C PHE A 114 -9.69 2.46 5.31
N TYR A 115 -9.24 1.26 4.91
CA TYR A 115 -9.89 0.45 3.87
C TYR A 115 -11.37 0.22 4.13
N ARG A 116 -11.74 -0.07 5.38
CA ARG A 116 -13.14 -0.35 5.78
C ARG A 116 -14.11 0.75 5.40
N PHE A 117 -13.65 2.01 5.39
CA PHE A 117 -14.49 3.16 5.11
C PHE A 117 -14.89 3.27 3.65
N LEU A 118 -14.21 2.57 2.74
CA LEU A 118 -14.63 2.46 1.34
C LEU A 118 -16.03 1.83 1.23
N HIS A 119 -16.34 0.85 2.08
CA HIS A 119 -17.66 0.23 2.14
C HIS A 119 -18.65 1.04 2.99
N GLU A 120 -18.21 1.55 4.15
CA GLU A 120 -19.09 2.31 5.06
C GLU A 120 -19.62 3.60 4.42
N ASP A 121 -18.79 4.32 3.66
CA ASP A 121 -19.17 5.57 2.96
C ASP A 121 -20.28 5.34 1.91
N ILE A 122 -20.30 4.17 1.26
CA ILE A 122 -21.36 3.79 0.31
C ILE A 122 -22.68 3.51 1.03
N ARG A 123 -22.62 2.80 2.16
CA ARG A 123 -23.83 2.32 2.86
C ARG A 123 -24.50 3.38 3.72
N GLY A 124 -23.75 4.35 4.20
CA GLY A 124 -24.27 5.37 5.09
C GLY A 124 -23.29 6.53 5.21
N TYR A 125 -23.47 7.52 4.35
CA TYR A 125 -22.64 8.72 4.36
C TYR A 125 -22.69 9.41 5.73
N THR A 126 -21.50 9.57 6.31
CA THR A 126 -21.27 10.53 7.39
C THR A 126 -20.01 11.33 7.07
N PRO A 127 -19.87 12.58 7.54
CA PRO A 127 -18.66 13.37 7.28
C PRO A 127 -17.37 12.64 7.68
N ARG A 128 -17.42 11.81 8.72
CA ARG A 128 -16.29 11.01 9.22
C ARG A 128 -15.95 9.83 8.30
N THR A 129 -16.94 9.03 7.93
CA THR A 129 -16.73 7.86 7.04
C THR A 129 -16.21 8.33 5.68
N HIS A 130 -16.81 9.39 5.14
CA HIS A 130 -16.35 10.02 3.91
C HIS A 130 -14.92 10.53 4.01
N PHE A 131 -14.59 11.24 5.09
CA PHE A 131 -13.22 11.72 5.31
C PHE A 131 -12.19 10.58 5.27
N TYR A 132 -12.43 9.49 5.98
CA TYR A 132 -11.49 8.36 6.01
C TYR A 132 -11.49 7.58 4.69
N ALA A 133 -12.62 7.43 4.01
CA ALA A 133 -12.65 6.84 2.66
C ALA A 133 -11.78 7.65 1.69
N GLN A 134 -11.83 8.98 1.76
CA GLN A 134 -10.97 9.85 0.97
C GLN A 134 -9.49 9.74 1.37
N GLN A 135 -9.17 9.55 2.66
CA GLN A 135 -7.79 9.25 3.06
C GLN A 135 -7.30 7.93 2.45
N CYS A 136 -8.11 6.86 2.49
CA CYS A 136 -7.77 5.59 1.86
C CYS A 136 -7.44 5.76 0.37
N LYS A 137 -8.32 6.43 -0.38
CA LYS A 137 -8.14 6.75 -1.80
C LYS A 137 -6.86 7.56 -2.04
N LYS A 138 -6.60 8.59 -1.22
CA LYS A 138 -5.39 9.41 -1.31
C LYS A 138 -4.12 8.58 -1.10
N HIS A 139 -4.09 7.72 -0.09
CA HIS A 139 -2.95 6.83 0.15
C HIS A 139 -2.72 5.86 -1.04
N ALA A 140 -3.78 5.27 -1.60
CA ALA A 140 -3.67 4.40 -2.77
C ALA A 140 -3.11 5.13 -4.00
N VAL A 141 -3.59 6.36 -4.27
CA VAL A 141 -3.07 7.21 -5.36
C VAL A 141 -1.58 7.50 -5.16
N ARG A 142 -1.19 7.92 -3.95
CA ARG A 142 0.21 8.24 -3.64
C ARG A 142 1.13 7.03 -3.73
N LEU A 143 0.65 5.85 -3.34
CA LEU A 143 1.38 4.60 -3.51
C LEU A 143 1.67 4.33 -4.99
N CYS A 144 0.64 4.43 -5.85
CA CYS A 144 0.79 4.25 -7.29
C CYS A 144 1.80 5.25 -7.86
N GLU A 145 1.65 6.55 -7.55
CA GLU A 145 2.56 7.60 -8.01
C GLU A 145 4.00 7.42 -7.52
N MET A 146 4.22 6.87 -6.33
CA MET A 146 5.56 6.57 -5.83
C MET A 146 6.22 5.43 -6.62
N ILE A 147 5.49 4.36 -6.93
CA ILE A 147 5.99 3.26 -7.76
C ILE A 147 6.34 3.78 -9.16
N TYR A 148 5.46 4.58 -9.76
CA TYR A 148 5.67 5.13 -11.10
C TYR A 148 6.93 5.99 -11.18
N ARG A 149 7.11 6.91 -10.22
CA ARG A 149 8.32 7.74 -10.11
C ARG A 149 9.58 6.90 -9.89
N SER A 150 9.46 5.77 -9.18
CA SER A 150 10.59 4.86 -8.93
C SER A 150 11.09 4.15 -10.19
N GLU A 151 10.23 3.91 -11.19
CA GLU A 151 10.65 3.39 -12.50
C GLU A 151 11.34 4.45 -13.35
N GLU A 152 10.99 5.73 -13.16
CA GLU A 152 11.51 6.86 -13.94
C GLU A 152 12.87 7.37 -13.44
N VAL A 153 13.16 7.21 -12.13
CA VAL A 153 14.42 7.67 -11.53
C VAL A 153 15.41 6.51 -11.39
N PRO A 154 16.60 6.57 -12.02
CA PRO A 154 17.62 5.53 -11.90
C PRO A 154 18.04 5.29 -10.44
N GLY A 155 18.18 4.01 -10.05
CA GLY A 155 18.55 3.62 -8.68
C GLY A 155 17.39 3.63 -7.67
N CYS A 156 16.16 3.92 -8.11
CA CYS A 156 14.96 3.89 -7.27
C CYS A 156 14.07 2.67 -7.48
N ALA A 157 14.27 1.90 -8.56
CA ALA A 157 13.39 0.79 -8.93
C ALA A 157 13.22 -0.23 -7.80
N VAL A 158 11.97 -0.53 -7.46
CA VAL A 158 11.59 -1.46 -6.40
C VAL A 158 11.04 -2.75 -7.01
N LEU A 159 11.95 -3.71 -7.24
CA LEU A 159 11.66 -4.96 -7.95
C LEU A 159 11.62 -6.15 -6.99
N TYR A 160 10.85 -6.07 -5.91
CA TYR A 160 10.72 -7.15 -4.92
C TYR A 160 9.24 -7.52 -4.70
N ASN A 161 9.00 -8.77 -4.27
CA ASN A 161 7.66 -9.38 -4.20
C ASN A 161 6.61 -8.52 -3.45
N MET A 162 6.99 -7.92 -2.32
CA MET A 162 6.07 -7.08 -1.52
C MET A 162 5.51 -5.88 -2.30
N VAL A 163 6.20 -5.37 -3.33
CA VAL A 163 5.67 -4.32 -4.22
C VAL A 163 4.42 -4.79 -4.94
N GLY A 164 4.41 -6.04 -5.41
CA GLY A 164 3.25 -6.63 -6.07
C GLY A 164 2.03 -6.67 -5.14
N HIS A 165 2.21 -7.11 -3.90
CA HIS A 165 1.14 -7.17 -2.90
C HIS A 165 0.52 -5.80 -2.61
N VAL A 166 1.37 -4.80 -2.29
CA VAL A 166 0.86 -3.46 -1.97
C VAL A 166 0.24 -2.75 -3.18
N LEU A 167 0.71 -3.07 -4.40
CA LEU A 167 0.15 -2.57 -5.64
C LEU A 167 -1.21 -3.22 -5.96
N VAL A 168 -1.39 -4.50 -5.64
CA VAL A 168 -2.70 -5.18 -5.72
C VAL A 168 -3.70 -4.51 -4.79
N ILE A 169 -3.33 -4.26 -3.53
CA ILE A 169 -4.20 -3.54 -2.58
C ILE A 169 -4.59 -2.17 -3.13
N ALA A 170 -3.63 -1.37 -3.60
CA ALA A 170 -3.93 -0.06 -4.19
C ALA A 170 -4.81 -0.16 -5.43
N SER A 171 -4.65 -1.21 -6.24
CA SER A 171 -5.51 -1.48 -7.40
C SER A 171 -6.96 -1.77 -6.97
N THR A 172 -7.20 -2.47 -5.86
CA THR A 172 -8.58 -2.64 -5.35
C THR A 172 -9.25 -1.31 -4.97
N VAL A 173 -8.49 -0.34 -4.45
CA VAL A 173 -8.99 1.01 -4.16
C VAL A 173 -9.23 1.81 -5.45
N GLN A 174 -8.44 1.57 -6.50
CA GLN A 174 -8.73 2.15 -7.82
C GLN A 174 -10.00 1.52 -8.43
N ILE A 175 -10.23 0.21 -8.27
CA ILE A 175 -11.48 -0.45 -8.68
C ILE A 175 -12.67 0.15 -7.94
N HIS A 176 -12.56 0.39 -6.62
CA HIS A 176 -13.58 1.14 -5.87
C HIS A 176 -13.88 2.50 -6.52
N THR A 177 -12.83 3.25 -6.81
CA THR A 177 -12.97 4.57 -7.44
C THR A 177 -13.57 4.48 -8.85
N LEU A 178 -13.29 3.41 -9.60
CA LEU A 178 -13.89 3.16 -10.90
C LEU A 178 -15.39 2.87 -10.82
N LEU A 179 -15.82 2.14 -9.77
CA LEU A 179 -17.21 1.74 -9.58
C LEU A 179 -18.09 2.84 -8.99
N PHE A 180 -17.53 3.67 -8.09
CA PHE A 180 -18.31 4.62 -7.28
C PHE A 180 -17.83 6.06 -7.35
N GLY A 181 -16.81 6.36 -8.17
CA GLY A 181 -16.28 7.70 -8.34
C GLY A 181 -17.12 8.58 -9.27
N ASP A 182 -16.72 9.85 -9.35
CA ASP A 182 -17.19 10.78 -10.38
C ASP A 182 -16.44 10.61 -11.71
N GLY A 183 -16.90 11.26 -12.79
CA GLY A 183 -16.32 11.07 -14.13
C GLY A 183 -14.80 11.31 -14.21
N GLU A 184 -14.28 12.36 -13.57
CA GLU A 184 -12.83 12.66 -13.62
C GLU A 184 -12.01 11.66 -12.79
N SER A 185 -12.50 11.25 -11.62
CA SER A 185 -11.85 10.25 -10.78
C SER A 185 -11.88 8.86 -11.43
N VAL A 186 -12.95 8.49 -12.13
CA VAL A 186 -13.07 7.25 -12.91
C VAL A 186 -12.03 7.17 -14.01
N VAL A 187 -11.87 8.23 -14.81
CA VAL A 187 -10.84 8.26 -15.89
C VAL A 187 -9.45 8.10 -15.31
N ARG A 188 -9.13 8.80 -14.21
CA ARG A 188 -7.83 8.69 -13.55
C ARG A 188 -7.61 7.30 -12.90
N ALA A 189 -8.65 6.72 -12.31
CA ALA A 189 -8.58 5.38 -11.72
C ALA A 189 -8.31 4.31 -12.79
N ARG A 190 -8.98 4.41 -13.95
CA ARG A 190 -8.74 3.54 -15.11
C ARG A 190 -7.29 3.59 -15.57
N ALA A 191 -6.75 4.79 -15.81
CA ALA A 191 -5.35 4.95 -16.25
C ALA A 191 -4.35 4.39 -15.22
N ARG A 192 -4.64 4.52 -13.91
CA ARG A 192 -3.80 3.91 -12.85
C ARG A 192 -3.90 2.39 -12.86
N LEU A 193 -5.10 1.82 -13.05
CA LEU A 193 -5.27 0.37 -13.13
C LEU A 193 -4.49 -0.25 -14.29
N GLU A 194 -4.56 0.37 -15.47
CA GLU A 194 -3.79 -0.04 -16.64
C GLU A 194 -2.28 -0.04 -16.34
N ARG A 195 -1.77 1.08 -15.80
CA ARG A 195 -0.35 1.20 -15.46
C ARG A 195 0.06 0.21 -14.37
N ASN A 196 -0.78 -0.02 -13.37
CA ASN A 196 -0.54 -1.02 -12.32
C ASN A 196 -0.46 -2.43 -12.90
N PHE A 197 -1.35 -2.78 -13.83
CA PHE A 197 -1.36 -4.09 -14.49
C PHE A 197 -0.08 -4.34 -15.30
N VAL A 198 0.41 -3.32 -16.02
CA VAL A 198 1.69 -3.40 -16.74
C VAL A 198 2.83 -3.66 -15.76
N ILE A 199 2.88 -2.96 -14.63
CA ILE A 199 3.93 -3.14 -13.61
C ILE A 199 3.85 -4.53 -12.97
N LEU A 200 2.65 -4.99 -12.59
CA LEU A 200 2.44 -6.32 -12.03
C LEU A 200 2.91 -7.43 -13.00
N THR A 201 2.63 -7.26 -14.30
CA THR A 201 3.08 -8.21 -15.33
C THR A 201 4.61 -8.23 -15.47
N LYS A 202 5.26 -7.06 -15.43
CA LYS A 202 6.74 -6.97 -15.41
C LYS A 202 7.32 -7.65 -14.17
N LEU A 203 6.75 -7.37 -12.99
CA LEU A 203 7.23 -7.97 -11.74
C LEU A 203 7.03 -9.49 -11.73
N ARG A 204 5.92 -9.99 -12.29
CA ARG A 204 5.65 -11.42 -12.45
C ARG A 204 6.73 -12.14 -13.28
N ALA A 205 7.26 -11.48 -14.31
CA ALA A 205 8.37 -12.04 -15.10
C ALA A 205 9.67 -12.20 -14.30
N LEU A 206 9.85 -11.42 -13.22
CA LEU A 206 11.00 -11.50 -12.31
C LEU A 206 10.76 -12.45 -11.15
N TRP A 207 9.52 -12.49 -10.63
CA TRP A 207 9.14 -13.26 -9.45
C TRP A 207 7.90 -14.11 -9.76
N PRO A 208 8.06 -15.39 -10.11
CA PRO A 208 6.94 -16.30 -10.38
C PRO A 208 5.95 -16.40 -9.20
N THR A 209 6.40 -16.18 -7.97
CA THR A 209 5.54 -16.13 -6.78
C THR A 209 4.47 -15.04 -6.83
N LEU A 210 4.55 -14.09 -7.76
CA LEU A 210 3.54 -13.06 -7.99
C LEU A 210 2.31 -13.54 -8.78
N ASP A 211 2.32 -14.78 -9.27
CA ASP A 211 1.11 -15.44 -9.76
C ASP A 211 -0.03 -15.32 -8.73
N VAL A 212 0.29 -15.55 -7.46
CA VAL A 212 -0.62 -15.40 -6.32
C VAL A 212 -1.17 -13.97 -6.21
N CYS A 213 -0.36 -12.94 -6.48
CA CYS A 213 -0.85 -11.55 -6.45
C CYS A 213 -1.86 -11.27 -7.56
N MET A 214 -1.63 -11.82 -8.76
CA MET A 214 -2.57 -11.70 -9.89
C MET A 214 -3.86 -12.47 -9.63
N GLU A 215 -3.77 -13.70 -9.12
CA GLU A 215 -4.93 -14.50 -8.70
C GLU A 215 -5.77 -13.76 -7.65
N ARG A 216 -5.13 -13.11 -6.68
CA ARG A 216 -5.82 -12.33 -5.65
C ARG A 216 -6.58 -11.15 -6.24
N LEU A 217 -5.96 -10.40 -7.15
CA LEU A 217 -6.65 -9.29 -7.82
C LEU A 217 -7.83 -9.78 -8.68
N GLN A 218 -7.68 -10.92 -9.36
CA GLN A 218 -8.77 -11.57 -10.08
C GLN A 218 -9.91 -12.01 -9.15
N ALA A 219 -9.59 -12.67 -8.03
CA ALA A 219 -10.58 -13.10 -7.05
C ALA A 219 -11.38 -11.91 -6.49
N PHE A 220 -10.69 -10.80 -6.22
CA PHE A 220 -11.33 -9.55 -5.81
C PHE A 220 -12.24 -8.99 -6.91
N HIS A 221 -11.76 -8.93 -8.16
CA HIS A 221 -12.55 -8.45 -9.28
C HIS A 221 -13.79 -9.33 -9.53
N ARG A 222 -13.67 -10.66 -9.40
CA ARG A 222 -14.80 -11.60 -9.46
C ARG A 222 -15.81 -11.33 -8.34
N ALA A 223 -15.36 -11.10 -7.12
CA ALA A 223 -16.22 -10.72 -6.00
C ALA A 223 -16.98 -9.41 -6.31
N CYS A 224 -16.29 -8.40 -6.85
CA CYS A 224 -16.96 -7.15 -7.25
C CYS A 224 -18.03 -7.40 -8.32
N ARG A 225 -17.81 -8.32 -9.27
CA ARG A 225 -18.83 -8.67 -10.27
C ARG A 225 -20.02 -9.43 -9.69
N SER A 226 -19.83 -10.26 -8.66
CA SER A 226 -20.92 -11.02 -8.03
C SER A 226 -21.75 -10.17 -7.08
N SER A 227 -21.08 -9.36 -6.25
CA SER A 227 -21.72 -8.48 -5.27
C SER A 227 -20.84 -7.28 -4.97
N VAL A 228 -21.05 -6.21 -5.73
CA VAL A 228 -20.40 -4.91 -5.55
C VAL A 228 -20.57 -4.42 -4.11
N ASP A 229 -21.76 -4.58 -3.55
CA ASP A 229 -22.12 -4.06 -2.22
C ASP A 229 -21.31 -4.70 -1.09
N THR A 230 -21.06 -6.02 -1.14
CA THR A 230 -20.37 -6.72 -0.03
C THR A 230 -18.87 -6.90 -0.26
N SER A 231 -18.36 -6.65 -1.46
CA SER A 231 -16.97 -6.90 -1.83
C SER A 231 -15.97 -6.10 -1.01
N PHE A 232 -16.29 -4.85 -0.68
CA PHE A 232 -15.41 -3.96 0.09
C PHE A 232 -15.60 -4.08 1.62
N CYS A 233 -16.51 -4.95 2.08
CA CYS A 233 -16.76 -5.14 3.50
C CYS A 233 -15.50 -5.68 4.20
N MET A 234 -15.16 -5.13 5.36
CA MET A 234 -13.99 -5.51 6.15
C MET A 234 -14.25 -6.80 6.95
N ASP A 235 -14.68 -7.86 6.26
CA ASP A 235 -14.91 -9.19 6.81
C ASP A 235 -13.60 -9.98 6.94
N GLY A 236 -13.68 -11.20 7.50
CA GLY A 236 -12.51 -12.06 7.67
C GLY A 236 -11.78 -12.40 6.36
N TRP A 237 -12.49 -12.41 5.22
CA TRP A 237 -11.88 -12.64 3.91
C TRP A 237 -11.07 -11.41 3.49
N MET A 238 -11.62 -10.20 3.64
CA MET A 238 -10.93 -8.96 3.31
C MET A 238 -9.70 -8.72 4.20
N VAL A 239 -9.79 -9.06 5.49
CA VAL A 239 -8.65 -8.89 6.41
C VAL A 239 -7.51 -9.80 6.01
N ARG A 240 -7.79 -11.07 5.67
CA ARG A 240 -6.77 -11.97 5.09
C ARG A 240 -6.23 -11.43 3.77
N PHE A 241 -7.10 -10.84 2.93
CA PHE A 241 -6.69 -10.21 1.69
C PHE A 241 -5.73 -9.02 1.88
N LEU A 242 -5.87 -8.23 2.93
CA LEU A 242 -4.96 -7.12 3.20
C LEU A 242 -3.67 -7.57 3.90
N VAL A 243 -3.78 -8.50 4.86
CA VAL A 243 -2.67 -8.85 5.77
C VAL A 243 -1.80 -9.99 5.23
N GLU A 244 -2.39 -11.04 4.65
CA GLU A 244 -1.62 -12.18 4.15
C GLU A 244 -1.07 -11.87 2.76
N PHE A 245 0.24 -12.00 2.54
CA PHE A 245 0.88 -11.65 1.27
C PHE A 245 1.35 -12.86 0.43
N ALA A 246 1.50 -14.04 1.05
CA ALA A 246 2.09 -15.22 0.41
C ALA A 246 1.09 -16.36 0.14
N ASN A 247 -0.16 -16.22 0.60
CA ASN A 247 -1.17 -17.25 0.45
C ASN A 247 -2.16 -16.91 -0.68
N PRO A 248 -2.56 -17.88 -1.52
CA PRO A 248 -3.71 -17.72 -2.40
C PRO A 248 -4.96 -17.36 -1.58
N VAL A 249 -5.71 -16.37 -2.06
CA VAL A 249 -7.03 -16.06 -1.49
C VAL A 249 -8.05 -16.75 -2.38
N ARG A 250 -8.76 -17.73 -1.81
CA ARG A 250 -9.88 -18.38 -2.49
C ARG A 250 -10.96 -17.34 -2.82
N ASP A 251 -11.71 -17.58 -3.89
CA ASP A 251 -12.87 -16.76 -4.25
C ASP A 251 -13.81 -16.60 -3.05
N LYS A 252 -14.33 -15.37 -2.87
CA LYS A 252 -15.12 -14.98 -1.69
C LYS A 252 -16.32 -15.91 -1.45
N ASP A 253 -16.93 -16.42 -2.53
CA ASP A 253 -18.10 -17.29 -2.49
C ASP A 253 -17.78 -18.78 -2.77
N GLY A 254 -16.51 -19.18 -2.76
CA GLY A 254 -16.10 -20.59 -2.92
C GLY A 254 -16.20 -21.17 -4.33
N GLY A 255 -16.42 -20.36 -5.36
CA GLY A 255 -16.45 -20.79 -6.75
C GLY A 255 -15.07 -21.18 -7.27
N GLY A 256 -14.83 -22.47 -7.52
CA GLY A 256 -13.67 -22.93 -8.28
C GLY A 256 -13.87 -22.61 -9.77
N GLY A 257 -13.38 -21.46 -10.22
CA GLY A 257 -13.35 -21.08 -11.64
C GLY A 257 -12.05 -21.51 -12.32
N VAL A 258 -12.16 -22.01 -13.54
CA VAL A 258 -11.04 -22.42 -14.43
C VAL A 258 -10.08 -21.25 -14.66
N GLU A 259 -8.77 -21.53 -14.64
CA GLU A 259 -7.71 -20.59 -15.05
C GLU A 259 -7.92 -20.14 -16.51
N VAL A 260 -8.46 -18.94 -16.69
CA VAL A 260 -8.49 -18.25 -17.99
C VAL A 260 -7.41 -17.16 -17.95
N PRO A 261 -6.63 -16.95 -19.03
CA PRO A 261 -5.68 -15.84 -19.10
C PRO A 261 -6.39 -14.50 -18.90
N TRP A 262 -6.21 -13.88 -17.74
CA TRP A 262 -6.86 -12.63 -17.38
C TRP A 262 -6.25 -11.46 -18.15
N ALA A 263 -7.05 -10.89 -19.06
CA ALA A 263 -6.69 -9.76 -19.91
C ALA A 263 -7.33 -8.45 -19.40
N LEU A 264 -6.76 -7.31 -19.79
CA LEU A 264 -7.27 -5.96 -19.48
C LEU A 264 -8.75 -5.78 -19.86
N GLU A 265 -9.18 -6.42 -20.95
CA GLU A 265 -10.56 -6.41 -21.44
C GLU A 265 -11.56 -6.97 -20.40
N GLU A 266 -11.13 -7.94 -19.59
CA GLU A 266 -11.97 -8.55 -18.56
C GLU A 266 -12.17 -7.65 -17.33
N ILE A 267 -11.44 -6.54 -17.23
CA ILE A 267 -11.52 -5.52 -16.16
C ILE A 267 -12.50 -4.39 -16.55
N GLY A 268 -13.15 -4.47 -17.72
CA GLY A 268 -14.02 -3.39 -18.23
C GLY A 268 -13.22 -2.18 -18.75
N ILE A 269 -11.96 -2.43 -19.12
CA ILE A 269 -11.05 -1.45 -19.71
C ILE A 269 -11.01 -1.71 -21.22
N CYS A 270 -11.79 -0.93 -21.96
CA CYS A 270 -11.72 -0.77 -23.41
C CYS A 270 -11.50 0.72 -23.73
#